data_AF-A0A833ASN3-F1
#
_entry.id   AF-A0A833ASN3-F1
#
_cell.length_a   1.000
_cell.length_b   1.000
_cell.length_c   1.000
_cell.angle_alpha   90.00
_cell.angle_beta   90.00
_cell.angle_gamma   90.00
#
_symmetry.space_group_name_H-M   'P 1'
#
loop_
_entity.id
_entity.type
_entity.pdbx_description
1 polymer ?
#
loop_
_entity_poly.entity_id
_entity_poly.type
_entity_poly.pdbx_seq_one_letter_code
_entity_poly.pdbx_strand_id
1 'polypeptide(L)'
;MIKGSLFKIFFIEVTIIDVLDVLILSYIIYKLYFFLRGTRAAQMAMGLLVILFASVLAQVFNMVSMSWLFENLRTVWLVGFVVLFQPELRRMLIYLGQTRLIRMLIKGTSEQVVD
;
A
#
# COMPACT_ATOMS: atom_id res chain seq x y z
N MET A 1 16.90 22.98 -23.97
CA MET A 1 15.73 23.80 -24.36
C MET A 1 14.52 23.08 -23.79
N ILE A 2 14.02 23.33 -22.57
CA ILE A 2 13.74 24.56 -21.82
C ILE A 2 14.25 24.36 -20.36
N LYS A 3 15.15 25.21 -19.86
CA LYS A 3 15.59 25.21 -18.45
C LYS A 3 14.70 26.19 -17.67
N GLY A 4 13.66 25.68 -17.03
CA GLY A 4 12.77 26.44 -16.14
C GLY A 4 13.15 26.24 -14.68
N SER A 5 14.28 26.82 -14.25
CA SER A 5 14.71 26.83 -12.85
C SER A 5 13.98 27.95 -12.11
N LEU A 6 13.21 27.61 -11.05
CA LEU A 6 12.41 28.59 -10.30
C LEU A 6 13.18 29.22 -9.14
N PHE A 7 13.94 28.44 -8.36
CA PHE A 7 14.77 28.95 -7.26
C PHE A 7 15.97 28.02 -7.02
N LYS A 8 17.13 28.62 -6.67
CA LYS A 8 18.32 27.92 -6.19
C LYS A 8 18.43 28.09 -4.68
N ILE A 9 18.23 27.02 -3.91
CA ILE A 9 18.51 27.01 -2.47
C ILE A 9 19.83 26.25 -2.28
N PHE A 10 20.90 27.00 -2.02
CA PHE A 10 22.27 26.55 -1.69
C PHE A 10 22.98 25.65 -2.75
N PHE A 11 22.41 24.52 -3.16
CA PHE A 11 22.92 23.61 -4.21
C PHE A 11 21.82 22.86 -4.99
N ILE A 12 20.53 23.12 -4.71
CA ILE A 12 19.39 22.40 -5.31
C ILE A 12 18.68 23.33 -6.31
N GLU A 13 18.67 22.96 -7.59
CA GLU A 13 17.88 23.62 -8.63
C GLU A 13 16.46 23.05 -8.60
N VAL A 14 15.52 23.80 -8.01
CA VAL A 14 14.10 23.40 -8.02
C VAL A 14 13.51 23.78 -9.39
N THR A 15 13.14 22.75 -10.15
CA THR A 15 12.50 22.85 -11.45
C THR A 15 10.97 22.85 -11.28
N ILE A 16 10.24 23.46 -12.21
CA ILE A 16 8.76 23.38 -12.27
C ILE A 16 8.28 21.92 -12.22
N ILE A 17 9.05 21.00 -12.80
CA ILE A 17 8.76 19.56 -12.81
C ILE A 17 8.82 18.97 -11.39
N ASP A 18 9.76 19.38 -10.55
CA ASP A 18 9.87 18.90 -9.17
C ASP A 18 8.67 19.34 -8.33
N VAL A 19 8.21 20.58 -8.54
CA VAL A 19 7.00 21.10 -7.89
C VAL A 19 5.76 20.32 -8.33
N LEU A 20 5.62 20.05 -9.63
CA LEU A 20 4.52 19.25 -10.17
C LEU A 20 4.58 17.81 -9.66
N ASP A 21 5.75 17.20 -9.58
CA ASP A 21 5.95 15.84 -9.10
C ASP A 21 5.50 15.70 -7.64
N VAL A 22 5.97 16.59 -6.76
CA VAL A 22 5.56 16.61 -5.35
C VAL A 22 4.07 16.88 -5.21
N LEU A 23 3.49 17.77 -6.00
CA LEU A 23 2.04 18.03 -5.98
C LEU A 23 1.21 16.82 -6.39
N ILE A 24 1.61 16.15 -7.49
CA ILE A 24 0.92 14.96 -7.99
C ILE A 24 1.06 13.82 -6.98
N LEU A 25 2.27 13.56 -6.48
CA LEU A 25 2.53 12.53 -5.47
C LEU A 25 1.72 12.80 -4.20
N SER A 26 1.72 14.05 -3.72
CA SER A 26 0.95 14.47 -2.54
C SER A 26 -0.56 14.26 -2.75
N TYR A 27 -1.09 14.59 -3.92
CA TYR A 27 -2.49 14.35 -4.25
C TYR A 27 -2.84 12.86 -4.29
N ILE A 28 -1.97 12.02 -4.88
CA ILE A 28 -2.14 10.56 -4.89
C ILE A 28 -2.14 10.01 -3.47
N ILE A 29 -1.18 10.40 -2.64
CA ILE A 29 -1.10 9.98 -1.23
C ILE A 29 -2.36 10.42 -0.46
N TYR A 30 -2.79 11.67 -0.63
CA TYR A 30 -4.01 12.18 0.01
C TYR A 30 -5.24 11.37 -0.39
N LYS A 31 -5.39 11.09 -1.69
CA LYS A 31 -6.53 10.31 -2.21
C LYS A 31 -6.49 8.86 -1.71
N LEU A 32 -5.31 8.27 -1.63
CA LEU A 32 -5.10 6.94 -1.06
C LEU A 32 -5.48 6.91 0.42
N TYR A 33 -5.03 7.89 1.21
CA TYR A 33 -5.41 8.02 2.61
C TYR A 33 -6.93 8.13 2.77
N PHE A 34 -7.59 8.99 1.97
CA PHE A 34 -9.03 9.16 2.01
C PHE A 34 -9.79 7.87 1.65
N PHE A 35 -9.32 7.12 0.64
CA PHE A 35 -9.91 5.84 0.23
C PHE A 35 -9.76 4.74 1.29
N LEU A 36 -8.61 4.71 1.96
CA LEU A 36 -8.34 3.75 3.01
C LEU A 36 -9.16 4.08 4.28
N ARG A 37 -9.34 5.37 4.61
CA ARG A 37 -10.01 5.82 5.83
C ARG A 37 -11.40 5.17 5.99
N GLY A 38 -11.61 4.56 7.16
CA GLY A 38 -12.89 3.92 7.52
C GLY A 38 -13.04 2.48 7.03
N THR A 39 -12.07 1.93 6.30
CA THR A 39 -12.07 0.50 5.94
C THR A 39 -11.42 -0.34 7.05
N ARG A 40 -11.86 -1.60 7.19
CA ARG A 40 -11.15 -2.58 8.03
C ARG A 40 -9.69 -2.75 7.60
N ALA A 41 -9.42 -2.68 6.30
CA ALA A 41 -8.07 -2.73 5.75
C ALA A 41 -7.17 -1.59 6.29
N ALA A 42 -7.70 -0.38 6.45
CA ALA A 42 -6.94 0.72 7.03
C ALA A 42 -6.65 0.55 8.52
N GLN A 43 -7.57 -0.03 9.28
CA GLN A 43 -7.29 -0.38 10.69
C GLN A 43 -6.15 -1.39 10.78
N MET A 44 -6.16 -2.42 9.94
CA MET A 44 -5.06 -3.40 9.87
C MET A 44 -3.74 -2.76 9.43
N ALA A 45 -3.77 -1.91 8.39
CA ALA A 45 -2.59 -1.20 7.91
C ALA A 45 -2.00 -0.26 8.97
N MET A 46 -2.85 0.44 9.73
CA MET A 46 -2.42 1.28 10.86
C MET A 46 -1.77 0.45 11.96
N GLY A 47 -2.34 -0.71 12.30
CA GLY A 47 -1.73 -1.65 13.25
C GLY A 47 -0.35 -2.13 12.79
N LEU A 48 -0.22 -2.46 11.50
CA LEU A 48 1.06 -2.85 10.90
C LEU A 48 2.09 -1.71 10.98
N LEU A 49 1.68 -0.48 10.66
CA LEU A 49 2.51 0.73 10.78
C LEU A 49 3.00 0.95 12.20
N VAL A 50 2.13 0.79 13.20
CA VAL A 50 2.50 0.91 14.62
C VAL A 50 3.54 -0.12 15.02
N ILE A 51 3.38 -1.38 14.59
CA ILE A 51 4.36 -2.45 14.86
C ILE A 51 5.71 -2.14 14.22
N LEU A 52 5.72 -1.68 12.97
CA LEU A 52 6.95 -1.29 12.27
C LEU A 52 7.63 -0.11 12.97
N PHE A 53 6.86 0.91 13.34
CA PHE A 53 7.38 2.09 14.04
C PHE A 53 7.96 1.71 15.40
N ALA A 54 7.27 0.88 16.18
CA ALA A 54 7.76 0.35 17.44
C ALA A 54 9.04 -0.47 17.28
N SER A 55 9.17 -1.26 16.20
CA SER A 55 10.38 -2.02 15.89
C SER A 55 11.58 -1.11 15.61
N VAL A 56 11.37 -0.03 14.84
CA VAL A 56 12.44 0.96 14.58
C VAL A 56 12.83 1.67 15.87
N LEU A 57 11.86 2.12 16.67
CA LEU A 57 12.14 2.76 17.95
C LEU A 57 12.93 1.84 18.88
N ALA A 58 12.54 0.57 18.99
CA ALA A 58 13.26 -0.42 19.81
C ALA A 58 14.73 -0.57 19.39
N GLN A 59 15.02 -0.54 18.08
CA GLN A 59 16.39 -0.59 17.57
C GLN A 59 17.16 0.70 17.87
N VAL A 60 16.54 1.87 17.63
CA VAL A 60 17.17 3.18 17.87
C VAL A 60 17.51 3.37 19.35
N PHE A 61 16.62 2.95 20.25
CA PHE A 61 16.85 3.00 21.70
C PHE A 61 17.65 1.82 22.25
N ASN A 62 18.17 0.92 21.39
CA ASN A 62 18.91 -0.28 21.78
C ASN A 62 18.19 -1.15 22.83
N MET A 63 16.86 -1.26 22.73
CA MET A 63 16.05 -2.07 23.63
C MET A 63 16.23 -3.56 23.32
N VAL A 64 17.20 -4.20 23.97
CA VAL A 64 17.59 -5.61 23.71
C VAL A 64 16.39 -6.57 23.74
N SER A 65 15.56 -6.52 24.78
CA SER A 65 14.41 -7.43 24.92
C SER A 65 13.33 -7.21 23.86
N MET A 66 13.07 -5.95 23.50
CA MET A 66 12.05 -5.61 22.51
C MET A 66 12.53 -5.93 21.09
N SER A 67 13.80 -5.68 20.78
CA SER A 67 14.44 -6.07 19.53
C SER A 67 14.41 -7.59 19.36
N TRP A 68 14.74 -8.35 20.41
CA TRP A 68 14.63 -9.81 20.41
C TRP A 68 13.19 -10.28 20.16
N LEU A 69 12.20 -9.64 20.79
CA LEU A 69 10.79 -9.96 20.57
C LEU A 69 10.41 -9.73 19.10
N PHE A 70 10.78 -8.59 18.53
CA PHE A 70 10.51 -8.29 17.12
C PHE A 70 11.24 -9.21 16.15
N GLU A 71 12.45 -9.67 16.47
CA GLU A 71 13.17 -10.68 15.68
C GLU A 71 12.42 -12.01 15.65
N ASN A 72 11.91 -12.48 16.79
CA ASN A 72 11.09 -13.68 16.84
C ASN A 72 9.76 -13.51 16.10
N LEU A 73 9.13 -12.34 16.25
CA LEU A 73 7.93 -12.00 15.48
C LEU A 73 8.19 -12.01 13.97
N ARG A 74 9.36 -11.57 13.49
CA ARG A 74 9.75 -11.63 12.07
C ARG A 74 9.89 -13.05 11.53
N THR A 75 9.94 -14.08 12.36
CA THR A 75 9.88 -15.46 11.87
C THR A 75 8.45 -15.87 11.49
N VAL A 76 7.46 -15.35 12.22
CA VAL A 76 6.04 -15.72 12.05
C VAL A 76 5.19 -14.63 11.38
N TRP A 77 5.73 -13.42 11.18
CA TRP A 77 4.97 -12.27 10.68
C TRP A 77 4.38 -12.52 9.29
N LEU A 78 5.07 -13.26 8.42
CA LEU A 78 4.61 -13.54 7.06
C LEU A 78 3.32 -14.36 7.09
N VAL A 79 3.29 -15.40 7.94
CA VAL A 79 2.10 -16.22 8.16
C VAL A 79 1.00 -15.38 8.79
N GLY A 80 1.32 -14.61 9.84
CA GLY A 80 0.37 -13.70 10.49
C GLY A 80 -0.22 -12.68 9.52
N PHE A 81 0.59 -12.11 8.64
CA PHE A 81 0.19 -11.17 7.60
C PHE A 81 -0.79 -11.83 6.62
N VAL A 82 -0.43 -13.01 6.08
CA VAL A 82 -1.31 -13.75 5.17
C VAL A 82 -2.65 -14.04 5.84
N VAL A 83 -2.66 -14.54 7.08
CA VAL A 83 -3.90 -14.87 7.83
C VAL A 83 -4.74 -13.62 8.12
N LEU A 84 -4.11 -12.52 8.54
CA LEU A 84 -4.81 -11.25 8.82
C LEU A 84 -5.43 -10.65 7.55
N PHE A 85 -4.73 -10.71 6.42
CA PHE A 85 -5.20 -10.16 5.15
C PHE A 85 -6.04 -11.15 4.32
N GLN A 86 -6.08 -12.42 4.68
CA GLN A 86 -6.82 -13.46 3.95
C GLN A 86 -8.31 -13.09 3.73
N PRO A 87 -9.05 -12.58 4.73
CA PRO A 87 -10.46 -12.22 4.56
C PRO A 87 -10.66 -11.06 3.59
N GLU A 88 -9.78 -10.06 3.63
CA GLU A 88 -9.76 -8.89 2.76
C GLU A 88 -9.44 -9.30 1.32
N LEU A 89 -8.38 -10.08 1.12
CA LEU A 89 -8.01 -10.62 -0.19
C LEU A 89 -9.16 -11.43 -0.79
N ARG A 90 -9.79 -12.29 0.00
CA ARG A 90 -10.99 -13.03 -0.42
C ARG A 90 -12.12 -12.09 -0.83
N ARG A 91 -12.43 -11.07 -0.03
CA ARG A 91 -13.48 -10.09 -0.35
C ARG A 91 -13.16 -9.36 -1.65
N MET A 92 -11.94 -8.87 -1.81
CA MET A 92 -11.50 -8.18 -3.03
C MET A 92 -11.65 -9.06 -4.26
N LEU A 93 -11.22 -10.33 -4.19
CA LEU A 93 -11.37 -11.28 -5.30
C LEU A 93 -12.85 -11.52 -5.67
N ILE A 94 -13.73 -11.62 -4.67
CA ILE A 94 -15.18 -11.76 -4.88
C ILE A 94 -15.73 -10.51 -5.59
N TYR A 95 -15.38 -9.31 -5.12
CA TYR A 95 -15.81 -8.06 -5.76
C TYR A 95 -15.31 -7.94 -7.20
N LEU A 96 -14.05 -8.29 -7.45
CA LEU A 96 -13.47 -8.29 -8.79
C LEU A 96 -14.23 -9.28 -9.69
N GLY A 97 -14.44 -10.51 -9.23
CA GLY A 97 -15.17 -11.56 -9.97
C GLY A 97 -16.63 -11.22 -10.29
N GLN A 98 -17.27 -10.35 -9.51
CA GLN A 98 -18.64 -9.88 -9.75
C GLN A 98 -18.70 -8.68 -10.71
N THR A 99 -17.57 -8.11 -11.12
CA THR A 99 -17.53 -6.98 -12.05
C THR A 99 -18.03 -7.44 -13.43
N ARG A 100 -18.94 -6.67 -14.06
CA ARG A 100 -19.54 -7.01 -15.37
C ARG A 100 -18.50 -7.38 -16.44
N LEU A 101 -17.33 -6.75 -16.39
CA LEU A 101 -16.19 -7.04 -17.27
C LEU A 101 -15.69 -8.49 -17.15
N ILE A 102 -15.50 -9.00 -15.93
CA ILE A 102 -15.05 -10.39 -15.71
C ILE A 102 -16.16 -11.38 -16.08
N ARG A 103 -17.42 -11.06 -15.77
CA ARG A 103 -18.56 -11.87 -16.18
C ARG A 103 -18.68 -11.99 -17.71
N MET A 104 -18.42 -10.90 -18.45
CA MET A 104 -18.43 -10.91 -19.91
C MET A 104 -17.26 -11.75 -20.48
N LEU A 105 -16.08 -11.66 -19.89
CA LEU A 105 -14.92 -12.48 -20.28
C LEU A 105 -15.16 -13.99 -20.06
N ILE A 106 -15.84 -14.37 -18.97
CA ILE A 106 -16.13 -15.78 -18.67
C ILE A 106 -17.30 -16.32 -19.51
N LYS A 107 -18.28 -15.48 -19.87
CA LYS A 107 -19.48 -15.91 -20.63
C LYS A 107 -19.20 -16.15 -22.12
N GLY A 108 -18.14 -15.56 -22.68
CA GLY A 108 -17.77 -15.71 -24.10
C GLY A 108 -17.28 -17.10 -24.54
N THR A 109 -17.19 -18.08 -23.63
CA THR A 109 -16.65 -19.42 -23.93
C THR A 109 -17.71 -20.54 -23.94
N SER A 110 -18.97 -20.27 -23.60
CA SER A 110 -19.99 -21.33 -23.42
C SER A 110 -21.01 -21.49 -24.56
N GLU A 111 -20.82 -20.86 -25.72
CA GLU A 111 -21.84 -20.81 -26.78
C GLU A 111 -21.43 -21.54 -28.08
N GLN A 112 -20.66 -22.64 -28.00
CA GLN A 112 -20.36 -23.49 -29.17
C GLN A 112 -20.19 -25.01 -28.85
N VAL A 113 -20.86 -25.55 -27.83
CA VAL A 113 -20.95 -27.02 -27.66
C VAL A 113 -22.36 -27.44 -27.27
N VAL A 114 -23.31 -27.16 -28.16
CA VAL A 114 -24.54 -27.94 -28.34
C VAL A 114 -24.84 -27.88 -29.83
N ASP A 115 -24.40 -28.91 -30.56
CA ASP A 115 -25.01 -29.47 -31.78
C ASP A 115 -24.35 -30.84 -32.05
#